data_AF-A0AAD6P5V8-F1
#
_entry.id   AF-A0AAD6P5V8-F1
#
_cell.length_a   1.000
_cell.length_b   1.000
_cell.length_c   1.000
_cell.angle_alpha   90.00
_cell.angle_beta   90.00
_cell.angle_gamma   90.00
#
_symmetry.space_group_name_H-M   'P 1'
#
loop_
_entity.id
_entity.type
_entity.pdbx_description
1 polymer ?
#
loop_
_entity_poly.entity_id
_entity_poly.type
_entity_poly.pdbx_seq_one_letter_code
_entity_poly.pdbx_strand_id
1 'polypeptide(L)'
;MVCSLKCPVLQETINDKNLDNSKMNGLESASSGCTVLRNKAPRWHEHLQCWCLNFHGRVTVASVKNFQLVATMDQSQPGGKGDEDTVLLQFGKVGQDTFTMDYRLPLSAFQAFAICLTSFGTKLACE
;
A
#
# COMPACT_ATOMS: atom_id res chain seq x y z
N MET A 1 -1.55 -5.93 8.69
CA MET A 1 -1.59 -6.27 7.25
C MET A 1 -0.31 -5.74 6.61
N VAL A 2 0.42 -6.57 5.86
CA VAL A 2 1.57 -6.16 5.05
C VAL A 2 1.27 -6.59 3.63
N CYS A 3 1.42 -5.69 2.67
CA CYS A 3 1.19 -5.96 1.25
C CYS A 3 2.47 -5.61 0.48
N SER A 4 2.98 -6.57 -0.28
CA SER A 4 4.14 -6.36 -1.14
C SER A 4 3.67 -6.23 -2.57
N LEU A 5 3.94 -5.10 -3.20
CA LEU A 5 3.58 -4.84 -4.58
C LEU A 5 4.85 -4.85 -5.42
N LYS A 6 4.84 -5.69 -6.45
CA LYS A 6 5.86 -5.66 -7.49
C LYS A 6 5.34 -4.72 -8.58
N CYS A 7 5.94 -3.54 -8.69
CA CYS A 7 5.66 -2.66 -9.81
C CYS A 7 6.27 -3.29 -11.07
N PRO A 8 5.48 -3.60 -12.12
CA PRO A 8 6.08 -3.74 -13.44
C PRO A 8 6.62 -2.34 -13.79
N VAL A 9 7.94 -2.22 -13.95
CA VAL A 9 8.55 -0.98 -14.44
C VAL A 9 7.83 -0.63 -15.74
N LEU A 10 7.23 0.56 -15.78
CA LEU A 10 6.72 1.13 -17.01
C LEU A 10 7.93 1.46 -17.89
N GLN A 11 8.40 0.51 -18.69
CA GLN A 11 9.29 0.80 -19.81
C GLN A 11 8.44 1.48 -20.89
N GLU A 12 8.25 2.80 -20.76
CA GLU A 12 7.93 3.61 -21.93
C GLU A 12 9.20 3.71 -22.78
N THR A 13 9.31 2.86 -23.79
CA THR A 13 10.34 3.00 -24.82
C THR A 13 9.68 3.57 -26.07
N ILE A 14 9.78 4.88 -26.24
CA ILE A 14 9.65 5.53 -27.55
C ILE A 14 11.04 5.54 -28.21
N ASN A 15 11.06 5.14 -29.48
CA ASN A 15 12.10 5.26 -30.53
C ASN A 15 13.12 4.13 -30.77
N ASP A 16 12.87 3.44 -31.88
CA ASP A 16 13.74 3.13 -33.02
C ASP A 16 15.18 2.60 -32.84
N LYS A 17 15.34 1.36 -33.32
CA LYS A 17 16.46 0.76 -34.08
C LYS A 17 17.89 1.27 -33.78
N ASN A 18 18.72 0.44 -33.14
CA ASN A 18 19.90 -0.13 -33.82
C ASN A 18 20.56 -1.28 -33.03
N LEU A 19 21.17 -2.17 -33.81
CA LEU A 19 21.87 -3.40 -33.45
C LEU A 19 23.32 -3.10 -33.05
N ASP A 20 23.81 -3.55 -31.89
CA ASP A 20 25.12 -4.21 -31.81
C ASP A 20 25.30 -5.01 -30.50
N ASN A 21 26.10 -6.07 -30.63
CA ASN A 21 26.23 -7.25 -29.80
C ASN A 21 27.59 -7.21 -29.10
N SER A 22 27.67 -7.12 -27.76
CA SER A 22 28.90 -7.51 -27.06
C SER A 22 28.73 -7.71 -25.55
N LYS A 23 29.21 -8.87 -25.10
CA LYS A 23 29.75 -9.18 -23.76
C LYS A 23 28.74 -9.32 -22.62
N MET A 24 28.31 -10.56 -22.46
CA MET A 24 27.96 -11.17 -21.18
C MET A 24 29.10 -10.98 -20.18
N ASN A 25 28.85 -10.26 -19.08
CA ASN A 25 29.47 -10.42 -17.77
C ASN A 25 28.76 -9.52 -16.74
N GLY A 26 28.16 -10.14 -15.72
CA GLY A 26 27.74 -9.49 -14.47
C GLY A 26 26.33 -8.87 -14.47
N LEU A 27 25.30 -9.67 -14.17
CA LEU A 27 24.04 -9.13 -13.66
C LEU A 27 23.98 -9.38 -12.16
N GLU A 28 24.60 -8.46 -11.42
CA GLU A 28 24.47 -8.38 -9.97
C GLU A 28 23.02 -8.09 -9.59
N SER A 29 22.49 -8.91 -8.68
CA SER A 29 21.27 -8.77 -7.88
C SER A 29 20.31 -7.63 -8.29
N ALA A 30 19.44 -7.90 -9.26
CA ALA A 30 18.27 -7.08 -9.52
C ALA A 30 17.26 -7.26 -8.37
N SER A 31 17.47 -6.54 -7.26
CA SER A 31 16.43 -6.25 -6.28
C SER A 31 15.32 -5.52 -7.04
N SER A 32 14.36 -6.31 -7.54
CA SER A 32 13.21 -5.82 -8.27
C SER A 32 12.51 -4.81 -7.39
N GLY A 33 12.36 -3.56 -7.84
CA GLY A 33 11.75 -2.45 -7.09
C GLY A 33 10.36 -2.79 -6.54
N CYS A 34 10.34 -3.39 -5.35
CA CYS A 34 9.13 -3.83 -4.67
C CYS A 34 8.74 -2.74 -3.68
N THR A 35 7.55 -2.17 -3.87
CA THR A 35 6.98 -1.23 -2.91
C THR A 35 6.29 -2.06 -1.82
N VAL A 36 6.79 -1.94 -0.59
CA VAL A 36 6.17 -2.59 0.56
C VAL A 36 5.20 -1.59 1.19
N LEU A 37 3.95 -2.01 1.34
CA LEU A 37 2.91 -1.28 2.03
C LEU A 37 2.65 -1.90 3.40
N ARG A 38 2.56 -1.07 4.42
CA ARG A 38 2.27 -1.50 5.80
C ARG A 38 1.07 -0.79 6.34
N ASN A 39 0.35 -1.47 7.23
CA ASN A 39 -0.70 -0.82 8.00
C ASN A 39 -0.12 0.32 8.85
N LYS A 40 -0.70 1.50 8.75
CA LYS A 40 -0.36 2.66 9.56
C LYS A 40 -0.61 2.34 11.03
N ALA A 41 0.35 2.67 11.89
CA ALA A 41 0.18 2.53 13.33
C ALA A 41 -0.91 3.49 13.83
N PRO A 42 -1.84 3.03 14.69
CA PRO A 42 -2.84 3.92 15.26
C PRO A 42 -2.18 4.94 16.18
N ARG A 43 -2.79 6.11 16.30
CA ARG A 43 -2.37 7.17 17.23
C ARG A 43 -3.26 7.12 18.47
N TRP A 44 -2.67 7.35 19.64
CA TRP A 44 -3.43 7.53 20.86
C TRP A 44 -4.27 8.81 20.77
N HIS A 45 -5.55 8.70 21.08
CA HIS A 45 -6.48 9.82 21.10
C HIS A 45 -6.90 10.14 22.54
N GLU A 46 -6.27 11.16 23.13
CA GLU A 46 -6.40 11.50 24.55
C GLU A 46 -7.86 11.63 25.02
N HIS A 47 -8.69 12.41 24.33
CA HIS A 47 -10.09 12.60 24.76
C HIS A 47 -10.97 11.35 24.68
N LEU A 48 -10.64 10.42 23.78
CA LEU A 48 -11.41 9.20 23.57
C LEU A 48 -10.78 8.00 24.29
N GLN A 49 -9.59 8.17 24.86
CA GLN A 49 -8.80 7.15 25.53
C GLN A 49 -8.70 5.85 24.71
N CYS A 50 -8.42 5.98 23.41
CA CYS A 50 -8.34 4.85 22.50
C CYS A 50 -7.26 5.04 21.43
N TRP A 51 -6.80 3.93 20.86
CA TRP A 51 -5.91 3.91 19.70
C TRP A 51 -6.77 4.00 18.43
N CYS A 52 -6.62 5.09 17.66
CA CYS A 52 -7.41 5.28 16.44
C CYS A 52 -6.57 5.79 15.27
N LEU A 53 -7.06 5.52 14.06
CA LEU A 53 -6.58 6.15 12.84
C LEU A 53 -7.49 7.34 12.50
N ASN A 54 -6.92 8.37 11.86
CA ASN A 54 -7.70 9.50 11.38
C ASN A 54 -8.20 9.22 9.97
N PHE A 55 -9.49 8.91 9.84
CA PHE A 55 -10.15 8.64 8.56
C PHE A 55 -10.82 9.89 7.95
N HIS A 56 -10.65 11.07 8.54
CA HIS A 56 -11.23 12.33 8.04
C HIS A 56 -12.74 12.24 7.76
N GLY A 57 -13.49 11.53 8.62
CA GLY A 57 -14.93 11.31 8.48
C GLY A 57 -15.34 10.29 7.40
N ARG A 58 -14.40 9.67 6.68
CA ARG A 58 -14.68 8.63 5.66
C ARG A 58 -15.08 7.30 6.27
N VAL A 59 -14.76 7.06 7.53
CA VAL A 59 -15.06 5.84 8.28
C VAL A 59 -15.78 6.25 9.56
N THR A 60 -16.96 5.69 9.77
CA THR A 60 -17.89 6.11 10.83
C THR A 60 -18.27 4.97 11.77
N VAL A 61 -18.01 3.72 11.38
CA VAL A 61 -18.35 2.54 12.18
C VAL A 61 -17.08 1.80 12.56
N ALA A 62 -16.95 1.45 13.85
CA ALA A 62 -15.83 0.66 14.34
C ALA A 62 -15.80 -0.74 13.68
N SER A 63 -14.63 -1.17 13.24
CA SER A 63 -14.41 -2.48 12.65
C SER A 63 -12.94 -2.85 12.64
N VAL A 64 -12.63 -4.14 12.77
CA VAL A 64 -11.28 -4.68 12.52
C VAL A 64 -10.84 -4.53 11.05
N LYS A 65 -11.78 -4.17 10.16
CA LYS A 65 -11.53 -3.89 8.74
C LYS A 65 -11.15 -2.43 8.48
N ASN A 66 -11.10 -1.57 9.49
CA ASN A 66 -10.70 -0.18 9.31
C ASN A 66 -9.18 -0.10 9.31
N PHE A 67 -8.57 0.25 8.17
CA PHE A 67 -7.13 0.33 8.03
C PHE A 67 -6.67 1.40 7.04
N GLN A 68 -5.42 1.83 7.19
CA GLN A 68 -4.73 2.71 6.26
C GLN A 68 -3.40 2.05 5.90
N LEU A 69 -3.05 1.95 4.62
CA LEU A 69 -1.75 1.48 4.16
C LEU A 69 -0.87 2.65 3.72
N VAL A 70 0.36 2.65 4.21
CA VAL A 70 1.42 3.62 3.85
C VAL A 70 2.59 2.87 3.19
N ALA A 71 3.29 3.53 2.28
CA ALA A 71 4.50 2.94 1.67
C ALA A 71 5.68 3.05 2.64
N THR A 72 6.39 1.95 2.84
CA THR A 72 7.73 2.00 3.45
C THR A 72 8.76 2.21 2.35
N MET A 73 9.35 3.40 2.28
CA MET A 73 10.54 3.62 1.45
C MET A 73 11.75 2.99 2.14
N ASP A 74 12.60 2.33 1.34
CA ASP A 74 13.90 1.86 1.83
C ASP A 74 14.79 3.09 2.09
N GLN A 75 15.17 3.28 3.36
CA GLN A 75 16.01 4.39 3.82
C GLN A 75 17.42 4.35 3.20
N SER A 76 17.78 3.28 2.49
CA SER A 76 19.03 3.16 1.75
C SER A 76 19.09 3.99 0.45
N GLN A 77 17.96 4.52 -0.04
CA GLN A 77 17.89 5.29 -1.29
C GLN A 77 18.09 6.81 -1.04
N PRO A 78 19.16 7.44 -1.58
CA PRO A 78 19.41 8.86 -1.40
C PRO A 78 18.36 9.68 -2.16
N GLY A 79 17.45 10.32 -1.43
CA GLY A 79 16.33 11.12 -1.98
C GLY A 79 14.95 10.60 -1.58
N GLY A 80 14.86 9.42 -0.97
CA GLY A 80 13.62 8.81 -0.48
C GLY A 80 13.11 9.42 0.82
N LYS A 81 12.86 10.74 0.86
CA LYS A 81 12.03 11.33 1.93
C LYS A 81 10.57 11.04 1.58
N GLY A 82 10.22 9.76 1.57
CA GLY A 82 8.84 9.31 1.47
C GLY A 82 8.14 9.84 2.70
N ASP A 83 7.12 10.66 2.48
CA ASP A 83 6.23 11.12 3.54
C ASP A 83 5.63 9.87 4.20
N GLU A 84 6.17 9.43 5.35
CA GLU A 84 5.71 8.25 6.11
C GLU A 84 4.22 8.36 6.47
N ASP A 85 3.65 9.55 6.31
CA ASP A 85 2.25 9.85 6.49
C ASP A 85 1.37 9.73 5.25
N THR A 86 1.93 9.57 4.05
CA THR A 86 1.12 9.46 2.83
C THR A 86 0.40 8.11 2.79
N VAL A 87 -0.90 8.15 3.08
CA VAL A 87 -1.82 7.02 2.95
C VAL A 87 -2.13 6.75 1.49
N LEU A 88 -1.78 5.56 1.02
CA LEU A 88 -2.01 5.11 -0.36
C LEU A 88 -3.32 4.32 -0.52
N LEU A 89 -3.75 3.63 0.53
CA LEU A 89 -5.04 2.94 0.59
C LEU A 89 -5.69 3.18 1.95
N GLN A 90 -6.92 3.64 1.95
CA GLN A 90 -7.76 3.76 3.13
C GLN A 90 -9.03 2.95 2.91
N PHE A 91 -9.32 2.05 3.85
CA PHE A 91 -10.52 1.24 3.82
C PHE A 91 -11.20 1.25 5.18
N GLY A 92 -12.52 1.32 5.22
CA GLY A 92 -13.25 1.16 6.48
C GLY A 92 -14.76 1.19 6.36
N LYS A 93 -15.40 0.82 7.46
CA LYS A 93 -16.84 0.58 7.56
C LYS A 93 -17.61 1.89 7.75
N VAL A 94 -18.71 2.03 7.01
CA VAL A 94 -19.67 3.14 7.14
C VAL A 94 -21.12 2.70 7.39
N GLY A 95 -21.42 1.41 7.19
CA GLY A 95 -22.74 0.83 7.43
C GLY A 95 -22.68 -0.69 7.65
N GLN A 96 -23.83 -1.35 7.67
CA GLN A 96 -23.92 -2.80 7.95
C GLN A 96 -23.10 -3.63 6.94
N ASP A 97 -23.25 -3.38 5.65
CA ASP A 97 -22.48 -4.04 4.59
C ASP A 97 -21.88 -3.02 3.61
N THR A 98 -21.62 -1.81 4.13
CA THR A 98 -21.14 -0.68 3.34
C THR A 98 -19.80 -0.20 3.87
N PHE A 99 -18.85 -0.06 2.95
CA PHE A 99 -17.47 0.33 3.23
C PHE A 99 -17.03 1.42 2.25
N THR A 100 -16.12 2.27 2.68
CA THR A 100 -15.42 3.25 1.83
C THR A 100 -14.04 2.73 1.47
N MET A 101 -13.61 3.00 0.24
CA MET A 101 -12.28 2.65 -0.28
C MET A 101 -11.71 3.85 -1.03
N ASP A 102 -10.69 4.48 -0.44
CA ASP A 102 -9.95 5.57 -1.06
C ASP A 102 -8.56 5.05 -1.42
N TYR A 103 -8.15 5.16 -2.68
CA TYR A 103 -6.83 4.73 -3.13
C TYR A 103 -6.15 5.83 -3.93
N ARG A 104 -4.82 5.81 -3.93
CA ARG A 104 -3.98 6.74 -4.69
C ARG A 104 -3.02 5.96 -5.58
N LEU A 105 -2.50 6.63 -6.61
CA LEU A 105 -1.34 6.13 -7.34
C LEU A 105 -0.20 5.80 -6.35
N PRO A 106 0.54 4.70 -6.56
CA PRO A 106 0.55 3.86 -7.77
C PRO A 106 -0.47 2.71 -7.77
N LEU A 107 -1.41 2.64 -6.82
CA LEU A 107 -2.41 1.57 -6.80
C LEU A 107 -3.43 1.75 -7.91
N SER A 108 -3.71 0.66 -8.63
CA SER A 108 -4.93 0.57 -9.44
C SER A 108 -6.13 0.23 -8.56
N ALA A 109 -7.34 0.55 -9.05
CA ALA A 109 -8.59 0.16 -8.38
C ALA A 109 -8.64 -1.35 -8.11
N PHE A 110 -8.17 -2.16 -9.07
CA PHE A 110 -8.14 -3.62 -8.95
C PHE A 110 -7.22 -4.08 -7.81
N GLN A 111 -6.00 -3.55 -7.73
CA GLN A 111 -5.07 -3.88 -6.66
C GLN A 111 -5.61 -3.46 -5.29
N ALA A 112 -6.11 -2.22 -5.19
CA ALA A 112 -6.71 -1.69 -3.97
C ALA A 112 -7.89 -2.55 -3.50
N PHE A 113 -8.80 -2.91 -4.42
CA PHE A 113 -9.96 -3.72 -4.13
C PHE A 113 -9.57 -5.14 -3.68
N ALA A 114 -8.64 -5.79 -4.40
CA ALA A 114 -8.14 -7.11 -4.04
C ALA A 114 -7.53 -7.13 -2.63
N ILE A 115 -6.74 -6.12 -2.26
CA ILE A 115 -6.21 -5.96 -0.91
C ILE A 115 -7.35 -5.85 0.11
N CYS A 116 -8.36 -5.02 -0.15
CA CYS A 116 -9.49 -4.84 0.77
C CYS A 116 -10.26 -6.14 1.01
N LEU A 117 -10.47 -6.97 -0.02
CA LEU A 117 -11.14 -8.26 0.10
C LEU A 117 -10.42 -9.20 1.08
N THR A 118 -9.08 -9.13 1.18
CA THR A 118 -8.33 -9.95 2.14
C THR A 118 -8.69 -9.65 3.60
N SER A 119 -9.23 -8.45 3.89
CA SER A 119 -9.69 -8.09 5.25
C SER A 119 -10.99 -8.79 5.66
N PHE A 120 -11.70 -9.39 4.71
CA PHE A 120 -12.92 -10.17 4.97
C PHE A 120 -12.62 -11.66 5.23
N GLY A 121 -11.39 -12.11 4.95
CA GLY A 121 -10.97 -13.47 5.26
C GLY A 121 -11.12 -13.76 6.75
N THR A 122 -11.81 -14.85 7.08
CA THR A 122 -11.95 -15.32 8.46
C THR A 122 -10.59 -15.78 8.97
N LYS A 123 -10.14 -15.24 10.10
CA LYS A 123 -9.14 -15.93 10.91
C LYS A 123 -9.85 -17.13 11.53
N LEU A 124 -9.37 -18.34 11.30
CA LEU A 124 -9.96 -19.60 11.80
C LEU A 124 -9.94 -19.75 13.35
N ALA A 125 -9.76 -18.68 14.12
CA ALA A 125 -9.56 -18.77 15.57
C ALA A 125 -9.95 -17.50 16.37
N CYS A 126 -10.80 -16.61 15.85
CA CYS A 126 -11.26 -15.43 16.61
C CYS A 126 -12.73 -15.14 16.32
N GLU A 127 -13.60 -15.46 17.28
CA GLU A 127 -14.91 -14.82 17.48
C GLU A 127 -14.75 -13.51 18.24
#